data_AF-A0A937NLA1-F1
#
_entry.id   AF-A0A937NLA1-F1
#
_cell.length_a   1.000
_cell.length_b   1.000
_cell.length_c   1.000
_cell.angle_alpha   90.00
_cell.angle_beta   90.00
_cell.angle_gamma   90.00
#
_symmetry.space_group_name_H-M   'P 1'
#
loop_
_entity.id
_entity.type
_entity.pdbx_description
1 polymer ?
#
loop_
_entity_poly.entity_id
_entity_poly.type
_entity_poly.pdbx_seq_one_letter_code
_entity_poly.pdbx_strand_id
1 'polypeptide(L)'
;MKKHDLKAFLRFTVKVVVTHTLTYFIFGLVMSNVFDYARLFQQDIIKDFMRPIDSSYVLAGPFLQPLRGLLFAIALWPIRNLILQKKHGWLILWNILVMVGILSTPAAAPCSVEGVIYSKLPLWYHLLGLPEIMLQTFIFSLVLVRWDKRQDQKTKGPEEQPATPSLLSEIMKAVMTGCFAYIGYAIGGLLSVAIAGIEVDMDAAATDLRTQMMFVVAFAVNVIVVFFISRQWLKGKISIWLIFALFWGIDTVVPLLYQLVFTAPSPLHMALLLGFFPAVIIAVSIYLNYKRPV
;
A
#
# COMPACT_ATOMS: atom_id res chain seq x y z
N MET A 1 -9.15 -23.84 1.62
CA MET A 1 -7.80 -23.59 1.06
C MET A 1 -7.20 -24.92 0.63
N LYS A 2 -6.80 -25.12 -0.63
CA LYS A 2 -6.21 -26.39 -1.06
C LYS A 2 -4.85 -26.57 -0.36
N LYS A 3 -4.50 -27.80 0.07
CA LYS A 3 -3.22 -28.10 0.77
C LYS A 3 -1.98 -27.55 0.04
N HIS A 4 -2.04 -27.47 -1.29
CA HIS A 4 -0.97 -26.94 -2.13
C HIS A 4 -0.70 -25.44 -1.92
N ASP A 5 -1.77 -24.63 -1.82
CA ASP A 5 -1.65 -23.17 -1.63
C ASP A 5 -1.10 -22.82 -0.25
N LEU A 6 -1.48 -23.58 0.79
CA LEU A 6 -0.94 -23.41 2.14
C LEU A 6 0.57 -23.68 2.17
N LYS A 7 1.03 -24.76 1.52
CA LYS A 7 2.46 -25.10 1.46
C LYS A 7 3.27 -24.06 0.68
N ALA A 8 2.69 -23.48 -0.39
CA ALA A 8 3.32 -22.39 -1.12
C ALA A 8 3.41 -21.11 -0.28
N PHE A 9 2.34 -20.76 0.43
CA PHE A 9 2.29 -19.61 1.34
C PHE A 9 3.33 -19.75 2.45
N LEU A 10 3.35 -20.87 3.17
CA LEU A 10 4.31 -21.10 4.25
C LEU A 10 5.77 -21.00 3.78
N ARG A 11 6.09 -21.56 2.61
CA ARG A 11 7.44 -21.45 2.02
C ARG A 11 7.81 -20.00 1.71
N PHE A 12 6.88 -19.23 1.14
CA PHE A 12 7.11 -17.81 0.88
C PHE A 12 7.25 -17.02 2.19
N THR A 13 6.37 -17.25 3.15
CA THR A 13 6.40 -16.61 4.47
C THR A 13 7.72 -16.82 5.18
N VAL A 14 8.25 -18.04 5.20
CA VAL A 14 9.58 -18.32 5.79
C VAL A 14 10.66 -17.49 5.12
N LYS A 15 10.68 -17.41 3.78
CA LYS A 15 11.66 -16.58 3.05
C LYS A 15 11.55 -15.11 3.42
N VAL A 16 10.34 -14.56 3.47
CA VAL A 16 10.10 -13.15 3.83
C VAL A 16 10.54 -12.89 5.26
N VAL A 17 10.12 -13.72 6.22
CA VAL A 17 10.44 -13.60 7.64
C VAL A 17 11.94 -13.64 7.86
N VAL A 18 12.64 -14.64 7.30
CA VAL A 18 14.09 -14.79 7.44
C VAL A 18 14.81 -13.62 6.80
N THR A 19 14.47 -13.27 5.55
CA THR A 19 15.16 -12.19 4.83
C THR A 19 14.96 -10.85 5.55
N HIS A 20 13.74 -10.54 5.98
CA HIS A 20 13.43 -9.30 6.69
C HIS A 20 14.18 -9.20 8.03
N THR A 21 14.12 -10.28 8.83
CA THR A 21 14.78 -10.31 10.15
C THR A 21 16.28 -10.14 10.02
N LEU A 22 16.91 -10.87 9.08
CA LEU A 22 18.35 -10.79 8.87
C LEU A 22 18.78 -9.41 8.37
N THR A 23 18.11 -8.85 7.37
CA THR A 23 18.50 -7.53 6.86
C THR A 23 18.25 -6.44 7.89
N TYR A 24 17.15 -6.49 8.63
CA TYR A 24 16.90 -5.56 9.73
C TYR A 24 18.01 -5.64 10.78
N PHE A 25 18.35 -6.84 11.26
CA PHE A 25 19.35 -7.02 12.29
C PHE A 25 20.74 -6.55 11.85
N ILE A 26 21.16 -6.92 10.64
CA ILE A 26 22.48 -6.54 10.11
C ILE A 26 22.57 -5.02 9.92
N PHE A 27 21.59 -4.40 9.27
CA PHE A 27 21.62 -2.96 9.02
C PHE A 27 21.46 -2.16 10.31
N GLY A 28 20.60 -2.59 11.23
CA GLY A 28 20.47 -1.95 12.54
C GLY A 28 21.78 -2.02 13.32
N LEU A 29 22.47 -3.16 13.34
CA LEU A 29 23.77 -3.28 14.01
C LEU A 29 24.83 -2.41 13.35
N VAL A 30 24.95 -2.44 12.03
CA VAL A 30 25.93 -1.62 11.30
C VAL A 30 25.67 -0.14 11.52
N MET A 31 24.44 0.32 11.30
CA MET A 31 24.10 1.74 11.32
C MET A 31 24.03 2.32 12.73
N SER A 32 23.65 1.53 13.74
CA SER A 32 23.74 1.96 15.14
C SER A 32 25.16 2.28 15.58
N ASN A 33 26.16 1.56 15.04
CA ASN A 33 27.57 1.87 15.27
C ASN A 33 28.04 3.06 14.42
N VAL A 34 27.64 3.12 13.14
CA VAL A 34 28.04 4.22 12.23
C VAL A 34 27.49 5.57 12.68
N PHE A 35 26.26 5.62 13.19
CA PHE A 35 25.57 6.85 13.60
C PHE A 35 25.59 7.10 15.11
N ASP A 36 26.26 6.24 15.89
CA ASP A 36 26.35 6.34 17.35
C ASP A 36 24.97 6.54 18.01
N TYR A 37 24.12 5.51 17.92
CA TYR A 37 22.75 5.56 18.43
C TYR A 37 22.68 5.78 19.94
N ALA A 38 23.71 5.37 20.69
CA ALA A 38 23.80 5.61 22.12
C ALA A 38 23.77 7.11 22.43
N ARG A 39 24.56 7.89 21.68
CA ARG A 39 24.56 9.36 21.80
C ARG A 39 23.36 9.98 21.10
N LEU A 40 23.03 9.54 19.90
CA LEU A 40 21.99 10.14 19.06
C LEU A 40 20.62 10.13 19.74
N PHE A 41 20.22 9.00 20.33
CA PHE A 41 18.91 8.86 20.97
C PHE A 41 18.78 9.61 22.30
N GLN A 42 19.90 10.10 22.85
CA GLN A 42 19.92 10.92 24.06
C GLN A 42 19.92 12.43 23.78
N GLN A 43 20.10 12.84 22.52
CA GLN A 43 20.01 14.25 22.14
C GLN A 43 18.59 14.77 22.37
N ASP A 44 18.46 16.06 22.67
CA ASP A 44 17.25 16.66 23.25
C ASP A 44 15.93 16.24 22.59
N ILE A 45 15.48 16.90 21.53
CA ILE A 45 14.16 16.63 20.92
C ILE A 45 14.00 15.15 20.45
N ILE A 46 15.11 14.43 20.29
CA ILE A 46 15.12 13.01 19.89
C ILE A 46 14.79 12.10 21.08
N LYS A 47 15.24 12.38 22.30
CA LYS A 47 14.98 11.53 23.49
C LYS A 47 13.52 11.51 23.91
N ASP A 48 12.77 12.56 23.54
CA ASP A 48 11.32 12.65 23.77
C ASP A 48 10.54 11.73 22.81
N PHE A 49 11.17 11.33 21.70
CA PHE A 49 10.59 10.44 20.69
C PHE A 49 11.16 9.01 20.75
N MET A 50 12.48 8.87 20.87
CA MET A 50 13.20 7.60 20.89
C MET A 50 13.47 7.13 22.31
N ARG A 51 13.40 5.82 22.52
CA ARG A 51 13.88 5.19 23.77
C ARG A 51 15.41 5.09 23.75
N PRO A 52 16.07 5.17 24.92
CA PRO A 52 17.50 4.89 25.04
C PRO A 52 17.86 3.51 24.47
N ILE A 53 19.02 3.40 23.83
CA ILE A 53 19.45 2.17 23.14
C ILE A 53 19.66 0.97 24.07
N ASP A 54 20.01 1.24 25.32
CA ASP A 54 20.21 0.29 26.41
C ASP A 54 18.90 -0.15 27.08
N SER A 55 17.76 0.44 26.70
CA SER A 55 16.48 0.05 27.26
C SER A 55 16.07 -1.38 26.84
N SER A 56 15.46 -2.10 27.78
CA SER A 56 15.01 -3.48 27.55
C SER A 56 14.05 -3.62 26.36
N TYR A 57 13.28 -2.56 26.04
CA TYR A 57 12.38 -2.53 24.88
C TYR A 57 13.11 -2.43 23.55
N VAL A 58 14.20 -1.64 23.48
CA VAL A 58 15.01 -1.53 22.25
C VAL A 58 15.77 -2.84 22.00
N LEU A 59 16.30 -3.45 23.05
CA LEU A 59 16.93 -4.78 23.00
C LEU A 59 15.94 -5.88 22.57
N ALA A 60 14.66 -5.76 22.93
CA ALA A 60 13.61 -6.68 22.49
C ALA A 60 13.22 -6.49 21.00
N GLY A 61 13.53 -5.33 20.41
CA GLY A 61 13.13 -4.95 19.05
C GLY A 61 13.48 -5.97 17.96
N PRO A 62 14.73 -6.48 17.89
CA PRO A 62 15.12 -7.53 16.95
C PRO A 62 14.29 -8.82 17.04
N PHE A 63 13.83 -9.19 18.24
CA PHE A 63 13.04 -10.42 18.46
C PHE A 63 11.61 -10.31 17.95
N LEU A 64 11.11 -9.08 17.73
CA LEU A 64 9.79 -8.82 17.15
C LEU A 64 9.81 -8.75 15.62
N GLN A 65 10.98 -8.75 14.98
CA GLN A 65 11.08 -8.68 13.52
C GLN A 65 10.48 -9.88 12.79
N PRO A 66 10.51 -11.12 13.32
CA PRO A 66 9.78 -12.22 12.70
C PRO A 66 8.28 -11.95 12.55
N LEU A 67 7.66 -11.27 13.53
CA LEU A 67 6.27 -10.86 13.46
C LEU A 67 6.05 -9.83 12.34
N ARG A 68 6.93 -8.83 12.23
CA ARG A 68 6.87 -7.84 11.15
C ARG A 68 7.10 -8.47 9.77
N GLY A 69 8.01 -9.43 9.68
CA GLY A 69 8.23 -10.23 8.47
C GLY A 69 7.01 -11.06 8.07
N LEU A 70 6.25 -11.58 9.05
CA LEU A 70 4.97 -12.26 8.79
C LEU A 70 3.94 -11.29 8.20
N LEU A 71 3.83 -10.07 8.74
CA LEU A 71 2.95 -9.03 8.19
C LEU A 71 3.34 -8.68 6.74
N PHE A 72 4.64 -8.55 6.46
CA PHE A 72 5.12 -8.39 5.08
C PHE A 72 4.75 -9.59 4.21
N ALA A 73 4.87 -10.83 4.70
CA ALA A 73 4.50 -12.00 3.92
C ALA A 73 3.02 -11.98 3.53
N ILE A 74 2.14 -11.62 4.47
CA ILE A 74 0.69 -11.49 4.25
C ILE A 74 0.41 -10.40 3.20
N ALA A 75 1.05 -9.23 3.32
CA ALA A 75 0.87 -8.11 2.40
C ALA A 75 1.44 -8.39 0.99
N LEU A 76 2.57 -9.09 0.91
CA LEU A 76 3.25 -9.38 -0.36
C LEU A 76 2.67 -10.60 -1.10
N TRP A 77 2.06 -11.54 -0.38
CA TRP A 77 1.46 -12.74 -0.97
C TRP A 77 0.52 -12.50 -2.16
N PRO A 78 -0.44 -11.53 -2.14
CA PRO A 78 -1.31 -11.27 -3.29
C PRO A 78 -0.56 -10.76 -4.52
N ILE A 79 0.50 -9.98 -4.30
CA ILE A 79 1.30 -9.35 -5.37
C ILE A 79 2.58 -10.13 -5.70
N ARG A 80 2.77 -11.31 -5.10
CA ARG A 80 4.00 -12.10 -5.24
C ARG A 80 4.34 -12.39 -6.69
N ASN A 81 3.35 -12.66 -7.55
CA ASN A 81 3.62 -12.96 -8.96
C ASN A 81 4.17 -11.74 -9.71
N LEU A 82 3.70 -10.52 -9.38
CA LEU A 82 4.20 -9.28 -9.95
C LEU A 82 5.68 -9.06 -9.59
N ILE A 83 6.06 -9.40 -8.36
CA ILE A 83 7.41 -9.20 -7.83
C ILE A 83 8.37 -10.33 -8.25
N LEU A 84 7.91 -11.58 -8.23
CA LEU A 84 8.76 -12.75 -8.39
C LEU A 84 8.96 -13.13 -9.87
N GLN A 85 7.96 -12.93 -10.73
CA GLN A 85 8.06 -13.33 -12.14
C GLN A 85 8.74 -12.28 -13.03
N LYS A 86 8.73 -11.00 -12.64
CA LYS A 86 9.33 -9.91 -13.43
C LYS A 86 10.85 -9.89 -13.30
N LYS A 87 11.57 -9.59 -14.40
CA LYS A 87 13.05 -9.53 -14.43
C LYS A 87 13.63 -8.68 -13.29
N HIS A 88 13.07 -7.47 -13.10
CA HIS A 88 13.49 -6.52 -12.07
C HIS A 88 12.47 -6.36 -10.93
N GLY A 89 11.72 -7.41 -10.58
CA GLY A 89 10.67 -7.26 -9.57
C GLY A 89 11.18 -6.93 -8.15
N TRP A 90 12.48 -7.10 -7.88
CA TRP A 90 13.12 -6.56 -6.67
C TRP A 90 13.10 -5.01 -6.62
N LEU A 91 13.21 -4.32 -7.76
CA LEU A 91 13.05 -2.86 -7.83
C LEU A 91 11.59 -2.46 -7.61
N ILE A 92 10.65 -3.26 -8.12
CA ILE A 92 9.22 -3.01 -7.91
C ILE A 92 8.90 -3.09 -6.41
N LEU A 93 9.35 -4.17 -5.75
CA LEU A 93 9.16 -4.33 -4.31
C LEU A 93 9.85 -3.21 -3.53
N TRP A 94 11.10 -2.89 -3.85
CA TRP A 94 11.81 -1.82 -3.18
C TRP A 94 11.12 -0.46 -3.34
N ASN A 95 10.66 -0.13 -4.56
CA ASN A 95 9.93 1.10 -4.82
C ASN A 95 8.62 1.18 -4.02
N ILE A 96 7.88 0.08 -3.90
CA ILE A 96 6.68 0.03 -3.06
C ILE A 96 7.03 0.32 -1.59
N LEU A 97 8.09 -0.30 -1.07
CA LEU A 97 8.53 -0.07 0.31
C LEU A 97 9.01 1.36 0.54
N VAL A 98 9.73 1.96 -0.41
CA VAL A 98 10.20 3.34 -0.30
C VAL A 98 9.04 4.32 -0.39
N MET A 99 8.24 4.25 -1.44
CA MET A 99 7.20 5.25 -1.68
C MET A 99 6.08 5.13 -0.65
N VAL A 100 5.57 3.92 -0.39
CA VAL A 100 4.42 3.71 0.50
C VAL A 100 4.85 3.51 1.95
N GLY A 101 5.92 2.75 2.18
CA GLY A 101 6.32 2.32 3.51
C GLY A 101 7.30 3.24 4.24
N ILE A 102 7.95 4.18 3.54
CA ILE A 102 8.93 5.10 4.13
C ILE A 102 8.50 6.55 3.91
N LEU A 103 8.30 6.99 2.67
CA LEU A 103 8.04 8.40 2.36
C LEU A 103 6.59 8.81 2.63
N SER A 104 5.63 7.95 2.29
CA SER A 104 4.18 8.22 2.42
C SER A 104 3.53 7.40 3.53
N THR A 105 4.20 7.21 4.66
CA THR A 105 3.59 6.53 5.81
C THR A 105 2.39 7.33 6.34
N PRO A 106 1.24 6.70 6.65
CA PRO A 106 0.07 7.42 7.17
C PRO A 106 0.25 8.05 8.56
N ALA A 107 1.28 7.65 9.30
CA ALA A 107 1.65 8.25 10.59
C ALA A 107 2.90 9.13 10.43
N ALA A 108 3.09 10.09 11.35
CA ALA A 108 4.24 10.99 11.42
C ALA A 108 5.54 10.27 11.85
N ALA A 109 5.93 9.25 11.09
CA ALA A 109 7.15 8.48 11.30
C ALA A 109 8.40 9.27 10.85
N PRO A 110 9.56 9.09 11.49
CA PRO A 110 10.81 9.66 11.00
C PRO A 110 11.08 9.27 9.54
N CYS A 111 11.74 10.15 8.79
CA CYS A 111 12.03 10.02 7.36
C CYS A 111 10.82 10.12 6.39
N SER A 112 9.58 10.19 6.89
CA SER A 112 8.39 10.36 6.03
C SER A 112 8.02 11.83 5.83
N VAL A 113 7.20 12.10 4.81
CA VAL A 113 6.62 13.44 4.56
C VAL A 113 5.81 13.90 5.76
N GLU A 114 4.95 13.03 6.29
CA GLU A 114 4.16 13.28 7.50
C GLU A 114 5.05 13.57 8.71
N GLY A 115 6.17 12.86 8.87
CA GLY A 115 7.13 13.11 9.93
C GLY A 115 7.76 14.50 9.82
N VAL A 116 8.12 14.94 8.61
CA VAL A 116 8.72 16.26 8.38
C VAL A 116 7.72 17.38 8.65
N ILE A 117 6.44 17.16 8.34
CA ILE A 117 5.38 18.17 8.51
C ILE A 117 4.92 18.26 9.97
N TYR A 118 4.67 17.13 10.62
CA TYR A 118 3.94 17.09 11.89
C TYR A 118 4.79 16.82 13.13
N SER A 119 6.05 16.38 12.97
CA SER A 119 6.93 16.13 14.12
C SER A 119 7.81 17.33 14.45
N LYS A 120 8.26 17.40 15.70
CA LYS A 120 9.28 18.38 16.13
C LYS A 120 10.70 17.96 15.78
N LEU A 121 10.88 16.78 15.16
CA LEU A 121 12.21 16.25 14.88
C LEU A 121 12.92 17.14 13.84
N PRO A 122 14.23 17.38 14.01
CA PRO A 122 14.95 18.25 13.10
C PRO A 122 15.14 17.56 11.74
N LEU A 123 15.11 18.34 10.65
CA LEU A 123 15.19 17.81 9.28
C LEU A 123 16.42 16.92 9.04
N TRP A 124 17.57 17.26 9.63
CA TRP A 124 18.78 16.44 9.51
C TRP A 124 18.59 15.02 10.06
N TYR A 125 17.74 14.83 11.07
CA TYR A 125 17.46 13.52 11.66
C TYR A 125 16.61 12.67 10.71
N HIS A 126 15.63 13.28 10.03
CA HIS A 126 14.90 12.61 8.95
C HIS A 126 15.83 12.17 7.82
N LEU A 127 16.84 12.99 7.48
CA LEU A 127 17.79 12.66 6.42
C LEU A 127 18.82 11.62 6.85
N LEU A 128 19.22 11.61 8.13
CA LEU A 128 20.23 10.69 8.66
C LEU A 128 19.72 9.24 8.70
N GLY A 129 18.43 9.03 8.99
CA GLY A 129 17.81 7.70 9.04
C GLY A 129 17.55 7.06 7.67
N LEU A 130 17.42 7.88 6.60
CA LEU A 130 17.08 7.41 5.25
C LEU A 130 18.07 6.37 4.69
N PRO A 131 19.41 6.56 4.75
CA PRO A 131 20.37 5.58 4.26
C PRO A 131 20.17 4.18 4.85
N GLU A 132 19.93 4.06 6.16
CA GLU A 132 19.71 2.76 6.80
C GLU A 132 18.46 2.08 6.24
N ILE A 133 17.31 2.74 6.32
CA ILE A 133 16.02 2.13 5.96
C ILE A 133 15.92 1.86 4.46
N MET A 134 16.49 2.73 3.62
CA MET A 134 16.50 2.53 2.17
C MET A 134 17.41 1.37 1.78
N LEU A 135 18.61 1.27 2.36
CA LEU A 135 19.53 0.16 2.07
C LEU A 135 19.02 -1.17 2.62
N GLN A 136 18.45 -1.17 3.83
CA GLN A 136 17.86 -2.35 4.44
C GLN A 136 16.71 -2.90 3.58
N THR A 137 15.78 -2.05 3.16
CA THR A 137 14.64 -2.45 2.31
C THR A 137 15.08 -2.81 0.90
N PHE A 138 16.13 -2.17 0.36
CA PHE A 138 16.74 -2.53 -0.92
C PHE A 138 17.31 -3.95 -0.88
N ILE A 139 18.17 -4.25 0.09
CA ILE A 139 18.79 -5.57 0.24
C ILE A 139 17.73 -6.63 0.55
N PHE A 140 16.75 -6.32 1.39
CA PHE A 140 15.59 -7.20 1.60
C PHE A 140 14.92 -7.59 0.28
N SER A 141 14.57 -6.59 -0.53
CA SER A 141 13.87 -6.81 -1.80
C SER A 141 14.73 -7.60 -2.79
N LEU A 142 16.03 -7.29 -2.84
CA LEU A 142 17.00 -7.93 -3.70
C LEU A 142 17.20 -9.41 -3.35
N VAL A 143 17.42 -9.70 -2.07
CA VAL A 143 17.68 -11.06 -1.57
C VAL A 143 16.42 -11.92 -1.69
N LEU A 144 15.26 -11.41 -1.28
CA LEU A 144 14.00 -12.16 -1.33
C LEU A 144 13.69 -12.63 -2.76
N VAL A 145 13.72 -11.72 -3.74
CA VAL A 145 13.39 -12.05 -5.13
C VAL A 145 14.43 -12.96 -5.78
N ARG A 146 15.72 -12.77 -5.47
CA ARG A 146 16.77 -13.64 -6.02
C ARG A 146 16.76 -15.03 -5.40
N TRP A 147 16.52 -15.14 -4.10
CA TRP A 147 16.40 -16.42 -3.41
C TRP A 147 15.24 -17.22 -4.01
N ASP A 148 14.09 -16.58 -4.17
CA ASP A 148 12.91 -17.24 -4.72
C ASP A 148 13.12 -17.75 -6.15
N LYS A 149 13.63 -16.89 -7.05
CA LYS A 149 13.95 -17.27 -8.44
C LYS A 149 14.94 -18.43 -8.55
N ARG A 150 15.98 -18.44 -7.71
CA ARG A 150 16.98 -19.53 -7.69
C ARG A 150 16.36 -20.86 -7.27
N GLN A 151 15.36 -20.83 -6.38
CA GLN A 151 14.67 -22.03 -5.94
C GLN A 151 13.67 -22.53 -6.98
N ASP A 152 12.94 -21.63 -7.65
CA ASP A 152 12.07 -21.98 -8.77
C ASP A 152 12.84 -22.62 -9.93
N GLN A 153 14.02 -22.09 -10.26
CA GLN A 153 14.91 -22.68 -11.28
C GLN A 153 15.41 -24.09 -10.90
N LYS A 154 15.64 -24.35 -9.60
CA LYS A 154 16.03 -25.68 -9.10
C LYS A 154 14.87 -26.69 -9.06
N THR A 155 13.62 -26.24 -9.17
CA THR A 155 12.41 -27.08 -8.98
C THR A 155 11.67 -27.37 -10.29
N LYS A 156 12.17 -26.94 -11.46
CA LYS A 156 11.53 -27.18 -12.76
C LYS A 156 11.69 -28.63 -13.26
N GLY A 157 10.72 -29.49 -12.92
CA GLY A 157 10.17 -30.54 -13.79
C GLY A 157 9.04 -29.95 -14.68
N PRO A 158 8.39 -30.76 -15.55
CA PRO A 158 7.56 -30.24 -16.64
C PRO A 158 6.40 -29.36 -16.16
N GLU A 159 6.14 -28.31 -16.94
CA GLU A 159 5.24 -27.18 -16.67
C GLU A 159 3.85 -27.59 -16.17
N GLU A 160 3.51 -27.23 -14.93
CA GLU A 160 2.12 -27.18 -14.47
C GLU A 160 1.45 -25.88 -14.95
N GLN A 161 0.34 -26.04 -15.66
CA GLN A 161 -0.53 -24.98 -16.17
C GLN A 161 -0.98 -24.01 -15.07
N PRO A 162 -1.27 -22.73 -15.41
CA PRO A 162 -1.61 -21.73 -14.42
C PRO A 162 -2.92 -22.09 -13.70
N ALA A 163 -2.81 -22.35 -12.40
CA ALA A 163 -3.95 -22.62 -11.53
C ALA A 163 -4.99 -21.49 -11.64
N THR A 164 -6.27 -21.87 -11.74
CA THR A 164 -7.40 -20.96 -11.75
C THR A 164 -7.34 -20.00 -10.55
N PRO A 165 -7.60 -18.69 -10.74
CA PRO A 165 -7.52 -17.74 -9.64
C PRO A 165 -8.51 -18.12 -8.54
N SER A 166 -7.99 -18.32 -7.33
CA SER A 166 -8.84 -18.61 -6.16
C SER A 166 -9.76 -17.42 -5.87
N LEU A 167 -10.95 -17.68 -5.33
CA LEU A 167 -11.94 -16.66 -4.94
C LEU A 167 -11.32 -15.58 -4.03
N LEU A 168 -10.40 -15.97 -3.13
CA LEU A 168 -9.65 -15.03 -2.29
C LEU A 168 -8.81 -14.05 -3.12
N SER A 169 -8.13 -14.52 -4.16
CA SER A 169 -7.32 -13.66 -5.04
C SER A 169 -8.16 -12.66 -5.84
N GLU A 170 -9.39 -13.03 -6.20
CA GLU A 170 -10.32 -12.12 -6.87
C GLU A 170 -10.84 -11.04 -5.92
N ILE A 171 -11.21 -11.41 -4.69
CA ILE A 171 -11.61 -10.46 -3.64
C ILE A 171 -10.46 -9.50 -3.35
N MET A 172 -9.24 -9.99 -3.18
CA MET A 172 -8.08 -9.13 -2.89
C MET A 172 -7.81 -8.13 -4.02
N LYS A 173 -7.94 -8.53 -5.29
CA LYS A 173 -7.81 -7.61 -6.43
C LYS A 173 -8.90 -6.54 -6.45
N ALA A 174 -10.14 -6.90 -6.09
CA ALA A 174 -11.25 -5.96 -6.01
C ALA A 174 -11.04 -4.95 -4.87
N VAL A 175 -10.63 -5.42 -3.69
CA VAL A 175 -10.25 -4.58 -2.54
C VAL A 175 -9.12 -3.62 -2.92
N MET A 176 -8.04 -4.12 -3.50
CA MET A 176 -6.91 -3.29 -3.94
C MET A 176 -7.33 -2.23 -4.98
N THR A 177 -8.20 -2.60 -5.92
CA THR A 177 -8.71 -1.66 -6.93
C THR A 177 -9.56 -0.57 -6.27
N GLY A 178 -10.40 -0.91 -5.30
CA GLY A 178 -11.14 0.06 -4.50
C GLY A 178 -10.21 0.99 -3.69
N CYS A 179 -9.12 0.45 -3.13
CA CYS A 179 -8.15 1.27 -2.38
C CYS A 179 -7.42 2.25 -3.30
N PHE A 180 -7.07 1.85 -4.52
CA PHE A 180 -6.49 2.79 -5.50
C PHE A 180 -7.50 3.81 -5.98
N ALA A 181 -8.78 3.44 -6.15
CA ALA A 181 -9.83 4.39 -6.48
C ALA A 181 -9.95 5.50 -5.42
N TYR A 182 -9.70 5.19 -4.15
CA TYR A 182 -9.70 6.17 -3.05
C TYR A 182 -8.73 7.33 -3.29
N ILE A 183 -7.58 7.07 -3.90
CA ILE A 183 -6.61 8.11 -4.31
C ILE A 183 -7.26 9.09 -5.30
N GLY A 184 -8.12 8.58 -6.19
CA GLY A 184 -8.89 9.39 -7.13
C GLY A 184 -9.85 10.35 -6.43
N TYR A 185 -10.53 9.94 -5.36
CA TYR A 185 -11.37 10.85 -4.59
C TYR A 185 -10.57 11.96 -3.90
N ALA A 186 -9.36 11.65 -3.39
CA ALA A 186 -8.48 12.66 -2.82
C ALA A 186 -8.07 13.71 -3.87
N ILE A 187 -7.69 13.26 -5.07
CA ILE A 187 -7.37 14.16 -6.19
C ILE A 187 -8.59 15.01 -6.58
N GLY A 188 -9.75 14.38 -6.77
CA GLY A 188 -10.99 15.09 -7.13
C GLY A 188 -11.45 16.08 -6.07
N GLY A 189 -11.30 15.74 -4.79
CA GLY A 189 -11.61 16.62 -3.65
C GLY A 189 -10.68 17.83 -3.59
N LEU A 190 -9.36 17.62 -3.68
CA LEU A 190 -8.37 18.70 -3.68
C LEU A 190 -8.55 19.65 -4.87
N LEU A 191 -8.83 19.12 -6.05
CA LEU A 191 -9.14 19.96 -7.23
C LEU A 191 -10.44 20.74 -7.06
N SER A 192 -11.47 20.14 -6.46
CA SER A 192 -12.72 20.85 -6.18
C SER A 192 -12.50 22.02 -5.22
N VAL A 193 -11.68 21.83 -4.19
CA VAL A 193 -11.27 22.90 -3.26
C VAL A 193 -10.50 24.00 -3.99
N ALA A 194 -9.53 23.63 -4.83
CA ALA A 194 -8.74 24.59 -5.60
C ALA A 194 -9.61 25.42 -6.57
N ILE A 195 -10.59 24.79 -7.22
CA ILE A 195 -11.53 25.48 -8.13
C ILE A 195 -12.51 26.37 -7.35
N ALA A 196 -12.95 25.94 -6.17
CA ALA A 196 -13.86 26.71 -5.33
C ALA A 196 -13.20 27.92 -4.66
N GLY A 197 -11.86 27.95 -4.60
CA GLY A 197 -11.10 29.04 -3.97
C GLY A 197 -11.32 29.14 -2.45
N ILE A 198 -11.67 28.04 -1.80
CA ILE A 198 -11.97 27.98 -0.37
C ILE A 198 -10.68 27.64 0.40
N GLU A 199 -10.33 28.45 1.40
CA GLU A 199 -9.33 28.08 2.40
C GLU A 199 -9.91 26.97 3.29
N VAL A 200 -9.36 25.76 3.18
CA VAL A 200 -9.80 24.61 3.97
C VAL A 200 -9.02 24.57 5.26
N ASP A 201 -9.74 24.66 6.38
CA ASP A 201 -9.22 24.26 7.68
C ASP A 201 -9.04 22.74 7.68
N MET A 202 -7.78 22.32 7.47
CA MET A 202 -7.41 20.92 7.33
C MET A 202 -7.61 20.14 8.64
N ASP A 203 -7.52 20.81 9.80
CA ASP A 203 -7.71 20.19 11.11
C ASP A 203 -9.20 19.90 11.37
N ALA A 204 -10.08 20.83 10.99
CA ALA A 204 -11.52 20.62 11.02
C ALA A 204 -11.98 19.57 10.00
N ALA A 205 -11.43 19.59 8.78
CA ALA A 205 -11.78 18.64 7.72
C ALA A 205 -11.32 17.20 8.03
N ALA A 206 -10.16 17.03 8.67
CA ALA A 206 -9.62 15.73 9.07
C ALA A 206 -10.33 15.10 10.27
N THR A 207 -11.14 15.87 11.01
CA THR A 207 -11.90 15.37 12.17
C THR A 207 -13.39 15.19 11.89
N ASP A 208 -13.88 15.63 10.72
CA ASP A 208 -15.27 15.42 10.31
C ASP A 208 -15.53 13.97 9.85
N LEU A 209 -15.90 13.15 10.83
CA LEU A 209 -16.26 11.75 10.64
C LEU A 209 -17.36 11.56 9.60
N ARG A 210 -18.33 12.49 9.47
CA ARG A 210 -19.44 12.34 8.52
C ARG A 210 -18.96 12.44 7.09
N THR A 211 -18.06 13.38 6.81
CA THR A 211 -17.45 13.56 5.49
C THR A 211 -16.50 12.39 5.16
N GLN A 212 -15.75 11.88 6.14
CA GLN A 212 -14.89 10.71 5.93
C GLN A 212 -15.68 9.44 5.62
N MET A 213 -16.80 9.22 6.31
CA MET A 213 -17.65 8.05 6.12
C MET A 213 -18.27 7.98 4.72
N MET A 214 -18.47 9.12 4.04
CA MET A 214 -18.89 9.16 2.64
C MET A 214 -17.94 8.36 1.74
N PHE A 215 -16.63 8.57 1.90
CA PHE A 215 -15.62 7.90 1.09
C PHE A 215 -15.45 6.43 1.48
N VAL A 216 -15.73 6.06 2.73
CA VAL A 216 -15.77 4.66 3.18
C VAL A 216 -16.94 3.92 2.53
N VAL A 217 -18.13 4.53 2.47
CA VAL A 217 -19.30 3.96 1.78
C VAL A 217 -19.00 3.80 0.29
N ALA A 218 -18.43 4.82 -0.35
CA ALA A 218 -18.05 4.79 -1.76
C ALA A 218 -17.00 3.69 -2.05
N PHE A 219 -16.00 3.54 -1.17
CA PHE A 219 -15.03 2.45 -1.22
C PHE A 219 -15.71 1.07 -1.14
N ALA A 220 -16.61 0.85 -0.17
CA ALA A 220 -17.30 -0.43 -0.01
C ALA A 220 -18.13 -0.80 -1.25
N VAL A 221 -18.87 0.16 -1.81
CA VAL A 221 -19.63 -0.04 -3.06
C VAL A 221 -18.67 -0.40 -4.20
N ASN A 222 -17.55 0.31 -4.33
CA ASN A 222 -16.57 0.04 -5.38
C ASN A 222 -15.96 -1.35 -5.29
N VAL A 223 -15.60 -1.82 -4.09
CA VAL A 223 -15.08 -3.19 -3.92
C VAL A 223 -16.10 -4.24 -4.39
N ILE A 224 -17.38 -4.07 -4.02
CA ILE A 224 -18.46 -4.98 -4.40
C ILE A 224 -18.65 -4.95 -5.93
N VAL A 225 -18.77 -3.76 -6.52
CA VAL A 225 -19.04 -3.62 -7.95
C VAL A 225 -17.85 -4.11 -8.79
N VAL A 226 -16.61 -3.80 -8.40
CA VAL A 226 -15.39 -4.29 -9.09
C VAL A 226 -15.36 -5.82 -9.08
N PHE A 227 -15.73 -6.46 -7.97
CA PHE A 227 -15.79 -7.92 -7.89
C PHE A 227 -16.72 -8.54 -8.95
N PHE A 228 -17.90 -7.96 -9.18
CA PHE A 228 -18.83 -8.45 -10.21
C PHE A 228 -18.45 -8.02 -11.64
N ILE A 229 -18.09 -6.77 -11.85
CA ILE A 229 -17.82 -6.20 -13.18
C ILE A 229 -16.53 -6.76 -13.77
N SER A 230 -15.49 -6.98 -12.96
CA SER A 230 -14.25 -7.59 -13.43
C SER A 230 -14.46 -9.00 -14.00
N ARG A 231 -15.44 -9.76 -13.47
CA ARG A 231 -15.84 -11.07 -14.03
C ARG A 231 -16.56 -10.94 -15.37
N GLN A 232 -17.38 -9.90 -15.56
CA GLN A 232 -18.03 -9.64 -16.84
C GLN A 232 -17.04 -9.16 -17.91
N TRP A 233 -16.04 -8.37 -17.50
CA TRP A 233 -14.90 -7.97 -18.33
C TRP A 233 -14.11 -9.18 -18.84
N LEU A 234 -13.79 -10.13 -17.95
CA LEU A 234 -13.09 -11.38 -18.32
C LEU A 234 -13.89 -12.24 -19.30
N LYS A 235 -15.22 -12.21 -19.23
CA LYS A 235 -16.12 -12.90 -20.17
C LYS A 235 -16.30 -12.15 -21.50
N GLY A 236 -15.65 -11.00 -21.69
CA GLY A 236 -15.77 -10.18 -22.89
C GLY A 236 -17.13 -9.49 -23.08
N LYS A 237 -18.03 -9.55 -22.08
CA LYS A 237 -19.41 -9.03 -22.18
C LYS A 237 -19.51 -7.51 -22.08
N ILE A 238 -18.49 -6.86 -21.55
CA ILE A 238 -18.48 -5.42 -21.24
C ILE A 238 -17.20 -4.78 -21.81
N SER A 239 -17.33 -3.60 -22.42
CA SER A 239 -16.21 -2.80 -22.93
C SER A 239 -15.60 -1.93 -21.83
N ILE A 240 -14.35 -1.50 -22.00
CA ILE A 240 -13.65 -0.69 -20.99
C ILE A 240 -14.29 0.69 -20.80
N TRP A 241 -14.83 1.26 -21.89
CA TRP A 241 -15.56 2.52 -21.86
C TRP A 241 -16.85 2.43 -21.04
N LEU A 242 -17.55 1.29 -21.12
CA LEU A 242 -18.75 1.07 -20.30
C LEU A 242 -18.38 0.88 -18.82
N ILE A 243 -17.23 0.26 -18.51
CA ILE A 243 -16.70 0.18 -17.14
C ILE A 243 -16.40 1.57 -16.61
N PHE A 244 -15.67 2.39 -17.38
CA PHE A 244 -15.39 3.77 -17.00
C PHE A 244 -16.68 4.57 -16.76
N ALA A 245 -17.64 4.54 -17.70
CA ALA A 245 -18.90 5.27 -17.57
C ALA A 245 -19.73 4.80 -16.36
N LEU A 246 -19.77 3.48 -16.10
CA LEU A 246 -20.45 2.91 -14.95
C LEU A 246 -19.84 3.42 -13.63
N PHE A 247 -18.51 3.31 -13.49
CA PHE A 247 -17.83 3.74 -12.27
C PHE A 247 -17.88 5.26 -12.11
N TRP A 248 -17.82 6.04 -13.19
CA TRP A 248 -17.99 7.49 -13.10
C TRP A 248 -19.39 7.86 -12.59
N GLY A 249 -20.42 7.15 -13.05
CA GLY A 249 -21.79 7.29 -12.54
C GLY A 249 -21.90 6.91 -11.06
N ILE A 250 -21.36 5.75 -10.67
CA ILE A 250 -21.37 5.28 -9.27
C ILE A 250 -20.63 6.25 -8.36
N ASP A 251 -19.43 6.66 -8.75
CA ASP A 251 -18.54 7.52 -7.96
C ASP A 251 -19.04 8.97 -7.90
N THR A 252 -19.99 9.36 -8.76
CA THR A 252 -20.72 10.61 -8.67
C THR A 252 -21.96 10.48 -7.78
N VAL A 253 -22.77 9.45 -8.02
CA VAL A 253 -24.09 9.27 -7.39
C VAL A 253 -23.97 8.86 -5.94
N VAL A 254 -23.04 7.96 -5.58
CA VAL A 254 -22.92 7.46 -4.20
C VAL A 254 -22.53 8.57 -3.22
N PRO A 255 -21.48 9.38 -3.48
CA PRO A 255 -21.19 10.54 -2.64
C PRO A 255 -22.35 11.54 -2.59
N LEU A 256 -23.00 11.81 -3.72
CA LEU A 256 -24.10 12.79 -3.79
C LEU A 256 -25.33 12.32 -2.98
N LEU A 257 -25.71 11.05 -3.07
CA LEU A 257 -26.78 10.45 -2.26
C LEU A 257 -26.42 10.47 -0.78
N TYR A 258 -25.18 10.16 -0.43
CA TYR A 258 -24.72 10.24 0.96
C TYR A 258 -24.82 11.67 1.48
N GLN A 259 -24.37 12.66 0.69
CA GLN A 259 -24.46 14.06 1.05
C GLN A 259 -25.91 14.51 1.24
N LEU A 260 -26.86 14.05 0.41
CA LEU A 260 -28.28 14.37 0.58
C LEU A 260 -28.86 13.88 1.92
N VAL A 261 -28.33 12.80 2.48
CA VAL A 261 -28.83 12.19 3.72
C VAL A 261 -28.16 12.77 4.96
N PHE A 262 -26.85 13.03 4.90
CA PHE A 262 -26.03 13.33 6.09
C PHE A 262 -25.42 14.73 6.13
N THR A 263 -25.31 15.42 4.99
CA THR A 263 -24.66 16.74 4.86
C THR A 263 -25.44 17.65 3.88
N ALA A 264 -24.81 18.67 3.31
CA ALA A 264 -25.36 19.44 2.19
C ALA A 264 -24.83 18.87 0.85
N PRO A 265 -25.68 18.70 -0.18
CA PRO A 265 -25.25 18.19 -1.48
C PRO A 265 -24.36 19.21 -2.19
N SER A 266 -23.25 18.72 -2.73
CA SER A 266 -22.38 19.51 -3.61
C SER A 266 -23.07 19.79 -4.96
N PRO A 267 -22.70 20.89 -5.64
CA PRO A 267 -23.13 21.14 -7.01
C PRO A 267 -22.76 19.98 -7.94
N LEU A 268 -23.63 19.67 -8.90
CA LEU A 268 -23.46 18.51 -9.80
C LEU A 268 -22.10 18.48 -10.51
N HIS A 269 -21.56 19.64 -10.91
CA HIS A 269 -20.26 19.71 -11.58
C HIS A 269 -19.09 19.31 -10.66
N MET A 270 -19.16 19.61 -9.37
CA MET A 270 -18.15 19.18 -8.39
C MET A 270 -18.28 17.68 -8.09
N ALA A 271 -19.51 17.17 -8.00
CA ALA A 271 -19.75 15.74 -7.85
C ALA A 271 -19.22 14.93 -9.04
N LEU A 272 -19.43 15.42 -10.27
CA LEU A 272 -18.89 14.81 -11.49
C LEU A 272 -17.36 14.82 -11.51
N LEU A 273 -16.73 15.92 -11.07
CA LEU A 273 -15.28 16.02 -10.96
C LEU A 273 -14.72 15.04 -9.91
N LEU A 274 -15.39 14.94 -8.76
CA LEU A 274 -15.02 14.04 -7.68
C LEU A 274 -15.05 12.56 -8.13
N GLY A 275 -16.07 12.18 -8.89
CA GLY A 275 -16.23 10.82 -9.40
C GLY A 275 -15.36 10.46 -10.61
N PHE A 276 -14.71 11.43 -11.26
CA PHE A 276 -13.98 11.19 -12.51
C PHE A 276 -12.69 10.38 -12.31
N PHE A 277 -11.80 10.86 -11.45
CA PHE A 277 -10.51 10.21 -11.18
C PHE A 277 -10.60 8.79 -10.60
N PRO A 278 -11.46 8.48 -9.61
CA PRO A 278 -11.61 7.11 -9.13
C PRO A 278 -12.06 6.17 -10.27
N ALA A 279 -12.98 6.61 -11.13
CA ALA A 279 -13.44 5.83 -12.28
C ALA A 279 -12.33 5.55 -13.30
N VAL A 280 -11.46 6.53 -13.59
CA VAL A 280 -10.26 6.31 -14.43
C VAL A 280 -9.36 5.25 -13.81
N ILE A 281 -9.05 5.38 -12.51
CA ILE A 281 -8.17 4.45 -11.80
C ILE A 281 -8.75 3.03 -11.81
N ILE A 282 -10.07 2.89 -11.58
CA ILE A 282 -10.74 1.58 -11.61
C ILE A 282 -10.69 0.97 -13.00
N ALA A 283 -11.01 1.73 -14.05
CA ALA A 283 -10.97 1.23 -15.42
C ALA A 283 -9.55 0.77 -15.80
N VAL A 284 -8.54 1.61 -15.55
CA VAL A 284 -7.13 1.27 -15.81
C VAL A 284 -6.69 0.05 -15.00
N SER A 285 -7.05 -0.03 -13.71
CA SER A 285 -6.74 -1.17 -12.85
C SER A 285 -7.36 -2.45 -13.38
N ILE A 286 -8.64 -2.42 -13.80
CA ILE A 286 -9.31 -3.59 -14.38
C ILE A 286 -8.60 -4.03 -15.66
N TYR A 287 -8.29 -3.09 -16.55
CA TYR A 287 -7.60 -3.36 -17.82
C TYR A 287 -6.23 -4.03 -17.60
N LEU A 288 -5.44 -3.55 -16.63
CA LEU A 288 -4.09 -4.05 -16.36
C LEU A 288 -4.09 -5.38 -15.58
N ASN A 289 -5.00 -5.55 -14.63
CA ASN A 289 -4.96 -6.64 -13.64
C ASN A 289 -5.86 -7.84 -13.99
N TYR A 290 -6.80 -7.66 -14.93
CA TYR A 290 -7.74 -8.68 -15.38
C TYR A 290 -7.57 -8.90 -16.89
N LYS A 291 -6.61 -9.75 -17.25
CA LYS A 291 -6.35 -10.12 -18.65
C LYS A 291 -7.46 -11.02 -19.19
N ARG A 292 -8.06 -10.62 -20.31
CA ARG A 292 -8.98 -11.49 -21.05
C ARG A 292 -8.22 -12.74 -21.52
N PRO A 293 -8.81 -13.94 -21.41
CA PRO A 293 -8.31 -15.08 -22.17
C PRO A 293 -8.40 -14.72 -23.65
N VAL A 294 -7.29 -14.88 -24.38
CA VAL A 294 -7.23 -14.77 -25.84
C VAL A 294 -7.99 -15.94 -26.45
#